data_AF-A0A645CHM0-F1
#
_entry.id   AF-A0A645CHM0-F1
#
_cell.length_a   1.000
_cell.length_b   1.000
_cell.length_c   1.000
_cell.angle_alpha   90.00
_cell.angle_beta   90.00
_cell.angle_gamma   90.00
#
_symmetry.space_group_name_H-M   'P 1'
#
loop_
_entity.id
_entity.type
_entity.pdbx_description
1 polymer ?
#
loop_
_entity_poly.entity_id
_entity_poly.type
_entity_poly.pdbx_seq_one_letter_code
_entity_poly.pdbx_strand_id
1 'polypeptide(L)'
;MYDTGIFGTDIVTRILFEHGYGELAYSLLTSKKEISFNTIIERGGTTLWEYWTGKRSYSHPMFGAVVKYLFKYLLGINQPVESNGFSSIIISPIIINELTSISGSIMTPKGQVTVSITQDSSEVTVRTDVPEKANAKLVLYGTEYPLCAGRNEITAQIQ
;
A
#
# COMPACT_ATOMS: atom_id res chain seq x y z
N MET A 1 11.72 -0.02 -14.56
CA MET A 1 10.83 0.74 -15.46
C MET A 1 9.72 -0.19 -15.88
N TYR A 2 8.54 0.35 -16.14
CA TYR A 2 7.47 -0.44 -16.70
C TYR A 2 7.76 -0.73 -18.18
N ASP A 3 7.35 -1.91 -18.63
CA ASP A 3 7.28 -2.27 -20.05
C ASP A 3 5.88 -2.83 -20.37
N THR A 4 4.88 -2.26 -19.70
CA THR A 4 3.51 -2.75 -19.68
C THR A 4 2.52 -1.68 -20.12
N GLY A 5 1.50 -2.11 -20.85
CA GLY A 5 0.27 -1.35 -21.03
C GLY A 5 -0.62 -1.41 -19.77
N ILE A 6 -1.83 -0.84 -19.87
CA ILE A 6 -2.72 -0.61 -18.71
C ILE A 6 -3.00 -1.84 -17.84
N PHE A 7 -3.31 -2.98 -18.45
CA PHE A 7 -3.62 -4.21 -17.73
C PHE A 7 -2.36 -4.81 -17.11
N GLY A 8 -1.25 -4.78 -17.87
CA GLY A 8 0.03 -5.30 -17.40
C GLY A 8 0.56 -4.52 -16.20
N THR A 9 0.38 -3.19 -16.17
CA THR A 9 0.82 -2.35 -15.04
C THR A 9 0.09 -2.72 -13.74
N ASP A 10 -1.22 -3.01 -13.81
CA ASP A 10 -1.96 -3.52 -12.66
C ASP A 10 -1.47 -4.91 -12.23
N ILE A 11 -1.40 -5.84 -13.19
CA ILE A 11 -1.10 -7.25 -12.93
C ILE A 11 0.32 -7.44 -12.40
N VAL A 12 1.33 -6.82 -13.03
CA VAL A 12 2.73 -7.02 -12.65
C VAL A 12 2.97 -6.53 -11.23
N THR A 13 2.47 -5.34 -10.89
CA THR A 13 2.63 -4.76 -9.56
C THR A 13 1.89 -5.59 -8.51
N ARG A 14 0.68 -6.08 -8.82
CA ARG A 14 -0.08 -6.96 -7.93
C ARG A 14 0.66 -8.25 -7.62
N ILE A 15 1.10 -8.95 -8.66
CA ILE A 15 1.71 -10.27 -8.54
C ILE A 15 3.04 -10.19 -7.81
N LEU A 16 3.82 -9.13 -8.01
CA LEU A 16 5.04 -8.91 -7.24
C LEU A 16 4.75 -8.84 -5.74
N PHE A 17 3.73 -8.08 -5.32
CA PHE A 17 3.33 -8.05 -3.91
C PHE A 17 2.78 -9.40 -3.41
N GLU A 18 1.89 -10.05 -4.18
CA GLU A 18 1.26 -11.32 -3.79
C GLU A 18 2.26 -12.48 -3.66
N HIS A 19 3.38 -12.43 -4.38
CA HIS A 19 4.40 -13.48 -4.39
C HIS A 19 5.65 -13.16 -3.55
N GLY A 20 5.58 -12.18 -2.64
CA GLY A 20 6.68 -11.86 -1.71
C GLY A 20 7.81 -11.02 -2.31
N TYR A 21 7.64 -10.47 -3.51
CA TYR A 21 8.59 -9.54 -4.15
C TYR A 21 8.25 -8.08 -3.84
N GLY A 22 7.92 -7.78 -2.58
CA GLY A 22 7.51 -6.45 -2.13
C GLY A 22 8.53 -5.36 -2.43
N GLU A 23 9.81 -5.63 -2.18
CA GLU A 23 10.94 -4.72 -2.49
C GLU A 23 10.98 -4.36 -3.98
N LEU A 24 10.81 -5.35 -4.85
CA LEU A 24 10.81 -5.13 -6.30
C LEU A 24 9.56 -4.37 -6.75
N ALA A 25 8.39 -4.66 -6.18
CA ALA A 25 7.16 -3.92 -6.44
C ALA A 25 7.31 -2.45 -6.06
N TYR A 26 7.86 -2.18 -4.87
CA TYR A 26 8.16 -0.83 -4.40
C TYR A 26 9.14 -0.11 -5.32
N SER A 27 10.27 -0.75 -5.64
CA SER A 27 11.28 -0.20 -6.57
C SER A 27 10.70 0.12 -7.95
N LEU A 28 9.74 -0.67 -8.43
CA LEU A 28 9.05 -0.42 -9.69
C LEU A 28 8.11 0.79 -9.59
N LEU A 29 7.37 0.93 -8.49
CA LEU A 29 6.49 2.07 -8.22
C LEU A 29 7.25 3.39 -8.06
N THR A 30 8.42 3.35 -7.42
CA THR A 30 9.28 4.53 -7.16
C THR A 30 10.36 4.73 -8.22
N SER A 31 10.33 3.94 -9.30
CA SER A 31 11.37 3.95 -10.33
C SER A 31 11.56 5.33 -10.95
N LYS A 32 12.82 5.78 -11.07
CA LYS A 32 13.19 7.04 -11.75
C LYS A 32 13.60 6.85 -13.22
N LYS A 33 13.40 5.65 -13.79
CA LYS A 33 13.69 5.34 -15.20
C LYS A 33 12.62 5.94 -16.12
N GLU A 34 12.94 6.06 -17.42
CA GLU A 34 12.12 6.77 -18.42
C GLU A 34 10.63 6.42 -18.46
N ILE A 35 10.29 5.13 -18.34
CA ILE A 35 8.90 4.68 -18.25
C ILE A 35 8.54 4.42 -16.78
N SER A 36 8.06 5.47 -16.11
CA SER A 36 7.63 5.42 -14.71
C SER A 36 6.65 6.54 -14.32
N PHE A 37 6.04 6.38 -13.14
CA PHE A 37 5.25 7.45 -12.51
C PHE A 37 6.11 8.66 -12.14
N ASN A 38 7.37 8.45 -11.72
CA ASN A 38 8.28 9.55 -11.43
C ASN A 38 8.53 10.42 -12.66
N THR A 39 8.69 9.84 -13.85
CA THR A 39 8.88 10.65 -15.07
C THR A 39 7.68 11.54 -15.39
N ILE A 40 6.45 11.11 -15.07
CA ILE A 40 5.26 11.98 -15.17
C ILE A 40 5.41 13.19 -14.21
N ILE A 41 5.81 12.94 -12.97
CA ILE A 41 6.02 13.97 -11.94
C ILE A 41 7.13 14.96 -12.36
N GLU A 42 8.29 14.46 -12.78
CA GLU A 42 9.44 15.27 -13.25
C GLU A 42 9.09 16.16 -14.45
N ARG A 43 8.11 15.75 -15.26
CA ARG A 43 7.60 16.53 -16.39
C ARG A 43 6.45 17.47 -16.03
N GLY A 44 6.18 17.68 -14.73
CA GLY A 44 5.15 18.59 -14.24
C GLY A 44 3.73 18.00 -14.25
N GLY A 45 3.58 16.69 -14.41
CA GLY A 45 2.28 16.02 -14.35
C GLY A 45 1.69 16.05 -12.94
N THR A 46 0.47 16.58 -12.81
CA THR A 46 -0.32 16.59 -11.56
C THR A 46 -1.43 15.54 -11.54
N THR A 47 -1.62 14.85 -12.66
CA THR A 47 -2.58 13.77 -12.89
C THR A 47 -1.90 12.63 -13.64
N LEU A 48 -2.56 11.46 -13.69
CA LEU A 48 -2.06 10.33 -14.47
C LEU A 48 -2.27 10.57 -15.96
N TRP A 49 -1.26 10.23 -16.75
CA TRP A 49 -1.29 10.41 -18.21
C TRP A 49 -1.79 9.15 -18.91
N GLU A 50 -2.42 9.32 -20.06
CA GLU A 50 -2.90 8.20 -20.88
C GLU A 50 -1.75 7.33 -21.37
N TYR A 51 -0.70 7.96 -21.89
CA TYR A 51 0.53 7.27 -22.29
C TYR A 51 1.69 7.75 -21.44
N TRP A 52 2.59 6.83 -21.10
CA TRP A 52 3.87 7.13 -20.44
C TRP A 52 4.65 8.24 -21.13
N THR A 53 4.55 8.34 -22.46
CA THR A 53 5.28 9.33 -23.26
C THR A 53 4.69 10.74 -23.19
N GLY A 54 3.44 10.91 -22.74
CA GLY A 54 2.75 12.21 -22.75
C GLY A 54 2.27 12.67 -24.14
N LYS A 55 2.00 11.74 -25.07
CA LYS A 55 1.56 12.09 -26.44
C LYS A 55 0.03 12.28 -26.58
N ARG A 56 -0.73 12.05 -25.51
CA ARG A 56 -2.20 12.03 -25.49
C ARG A 56 -2.71 12.70 -24.22
N SER A 57 -3.89 12.32 -23.70
CA SER A 57 -4.48 12.98 -22.53
C SER A 57 -3.51 12.98 -21.35
N TYR A 58 -3.42 14.11 -20.67
CA TYR A 58 -2.69 14.26 -19.40
C TYR A 58 -3.54 13.94 -18.18
N SER A 59 -4.80 13.56 -18.36
CA SER A 59 -5.71 13.15 -17.28
C SER A 59 -6.47 11.91 -17.71
N HIS A 60 -5.92 10.74 -17.38
CA HIS A 60 -6.48 9.44 -17.72
C HIS A 60 -6.22 8.42 -16.60
N PRO A 61 -7.26 7.76 -16.06
CA PRO A 61 -7.15 7.02 -14.79
C PRO A 61 -6.51 5.63 -14.90
N MET A 62 -6.27 5.14 -16.12
CA MET A 62 -6.05 3.72 -16.40
C MET A 62 -4.77 3.12 -15.78
N PHE A 63 -3.72 3.92 -15.58
CA PHE A 63 -2.54 3.48 -14.82
C PHE A 63 -2.71 3.59 -13.30
N GLY A 64 -3.83 4.15 -12.82
CA GLY A 64 -4.09 4.42 -11.41
C GLY A 64 -4.44 3.19 -10.57
N ALA A 65 -4.60 2.02 -11.20
CA ALA A 65 -4.89 0.78 -10.49
C ALA A 65 -3.85 0.47 -9.39
N VAL A 66 -2.59 0.91 -9.57
CA VAL A 66 -1.53 0.70 -8.58
C VAL A 66 -1.74 1.47 -7.28
N VAL A 67 -2.55 2.52 -7.26
CA VAL A 67 -2.81 3.33 -6.06
C VAL A 67 -3.40 2.47 -4.94
N LYS A 68 -4.26 1.50 -5.28
CA LYS A 68 -4.85 0.57 -4.29
C LYS A 68 -3.80 -0.24 -3.54
N TYR A 69 -2.63 -0.47 -4.14
CA TYR A 69 -1.54 -1.26 -3.56
C TYR A 69 -0.77 -0.54 -2.46
N LEU A 70 -0.79 0.79 -2.47
CA LEU A 70 -0.27 1.59 -1.36
C LEU A 70 -1.06 1.31 -0.08
N PHE A 71 -2.39 1.20 -0.18
CA PHE A 71 -3.26 0.88 0.95
C PHE A 71 -3.26 -0.61 1.28
N LYS A 72 -3.39 -1.45 0.25
CA LYS A 72 -3.56 -2.90 0.41
C LYS A 72 -2.30 -3.59 0.93
N TYR A 73 -1.13 -3.21 0.41
CA TYR A 73 0.13 -3.91 0.68
C TYR A 73 1.09 -3.11 1.54
N LEU A 74 1.30 -1.82 1.26
CA LEU A 74 2.25 -1.02 2.07
C LEU A 74 1.65 -0.64 3.44
N LEU A 75 0.41 -0.13 3.48
CA LEU A 75 -0.32 0.06 4.73
C LEU A 75 -0.94 -1.25 5.26
N GLY A 76 -1.07 -2.26 4.41
CA GLY A 76 -1.57 -3.57 4.79
C GLY A 76 -3.07 -3.64 5.09
N ILE A 77 -3.87 -2.61 4.76
CA ILE A 77 -5.28 -2.55 5.16
C ILE A 77 -6.12 -3.45 4.25
N ASN A 78 -6.63 -4.55 4.82
CA ASN A 78 -7.38 -5.60 4.13
C ASN A 78 -8.62 -6.03 4.93
N GLN A 79 -9.45 -6.87 4.31
CA GLN A 79 -10.47 -7.66 4.99
C GLN A 79 -10.30 -9.15 4.63
N PRO A 80 -10.63 -10.08 5.52
CA PRO A 80 -10.71 -11.51 5.19
C PRO A 80 -11.72 -11.79 4.06
N VAL A 81 -11.55 -12.92 3.36
CA VAL A 81 -12.42 -13.31 2.23
C VAL A 81 -13.88 -13.51 2.67
N GLU A 82 -14.07 -14.01 3.88
CA GLU A 82 -15.35 -14.25 4.53
C GLU A 82 -15.98 -12.99 5.17
N SER A 83 -15.26 -11.87 5.19
CA SER A 83 -15.74 -10.61 5.75
C SER A 83 -16.35 -9.69 4.68
N ASN A 84 -17.34 -8.91 5.09
CA ASN A 84 -18.04 -7.97 4.23
C ASN A 84 -18.05 -6.57 4.84
N GLY A 85 -17.80 -5.56 4.00
CA GLY A 85 -17.85 -4.16 4.41
C GLY A 85 -16.92 -3.83 5.58
N PHE A 86 -15.75 -4.48 5.63
CA PHE A 86 -14.75 -4.34 6.71
C PHE A 86 -15.32 -4.60 8.11
N SER A 87 -16.27 -5.54 8.25
CA SER A 87 -16.68 -6.03 9.57
C SER A 87 -15.54 -6.70 10.34
N SER A 88 -14.55 -7.21 9.61
CA SER A 88 -13.27 -7.68 10.14
C SER A 88 -12.14 -7.12 9.27
N ILE A 89 -11.11 -6.59 9.94
CA ILE A 89 -9.99 -5.91 9.32
C ILE A 89 -8.72 -6.71 9.60
N ILE A 90 -7.92 -6.92 8.56
CA ILE A 90 -6.55 -7.42 8.69
C ILE A 90 -5.63 -6.27 8.30
N ILE A 91 -4.75 -5.88 9.21
CA ILE A 91 -3.65 -4.96 8.94
C ILE A 91 -2.42 -5.83 8.77
N SER A 92 -1.90 -5.96 7.55
CA SER A 92 -0.76 -6.84 7.23
C SER A 92 0.20 -6.12 6.29
N PRO A 93 0.99 -5.16 6.80
CA PRO A 93 1.87 -4.37 5.95
C PRO A 93 3.05 -5.20 5.46
N ILE A 94 3.44 -4.95 4.21
CA ILE A 94 4.73 -5.40 3.67
C ILE A 94 5.76 -4.34 4.05
N ILE A 95 6.72 -4.75 4.90
CA ILE A 95 7.83 -3.90 5.31
C ILE A 95 8.86 -3.83 4.18
N ILE A 96 9.20 -2.61 3.78
CA ILE A 96 10.14 -2.31 2.70
C ILE A 96 11.33 -1.60 3.32
N ASN A 97 12.55 -2.11 3.11
CA ASN A 97 13.76 -1.61 3.75
C ASN A 97 14.05 -0.13 3.46
N GLU A 98 13.77 0.32 2.23
CA GLU A 98 13.98 1.72 1.82
C GLU A 98 12.90 2.69 2.35
N LEU A 99 11.78 2.18 2.88
CA LEU A 99 10.62 2.98 3.29
C LEU A 99 10.60 3.16 4.82
N THR A 100 11.30 4.16 5.33
CA THR A 100 11.43 4.40 6.79
C THR A 100 10.13 4.79 7.48
N SER A 101 9.19 5.39 6.75
CA SER A 101 7.84 5.63 7.27
C SER A 101 6.78 5.68 6.19
N ILE A 102 5.57 5.28 6.55
CA ILE A 102 4.36 5.43 5.73
C ILE A 102 3.16 5.62 6.64
N SER A 103 2.23 6.49 6.26
CA SER A 103 0.96 6.63 6.94
C SER A 103 -0.18 6.86 5.96
N GLY A 104 -1.39 6.48 6.36
CA GLY A 104 -2.59 6.73 5.58
C GLY A 104 -3.83 6.17 6.25
N SER A 105 -4.97 6.41 5.62
CA SER A 105 -6.25 5.94 6.10
C SER A 105 -7.19 5.60 4.95
N ILE A 106 -8.18 4.74 5.25
CA ILE A 106 -9.34 4.51 4.38
C ILE A 106 -10.63 4.70 5.16
N MET A 107 -11.67 5.23 4.51
CA MET A 107 -13.01 5.28 5.06
C MET A 107 -13.74 3.98 4.72
N THR A 108 -14.13 3.22 5.74
CA THR A 108 -14.91 1.98 5.57
C THR A 108 -16.35 2.19 6.03
N PRO A 109 -17.28 1.29 5.71
CA PRO A 109 -18.64 1.32 6.29
C PRO A 109 -18.67 1.23 7.83
N LYS A 110 -17.59 0.77 8.47
CA LYS A 110 -17.48 0.71 9.94
C LYS A 110 -16.91 1.97 10.56
N GLY A 111 -16.30 2.84 9.75
CA GLY A 111 -15.58 4.03 10.17
C GLY A 111 -14.20 4.11 9.52
N GLN A 112 -13.45 5.14 9.88
CA GLN A 112 -12.10 5.34 9.36
C GLN A 112 -11.12 4.36 10.02
N VAL A 113 -10.25 3.75 9.19
CA VAL A 113 -9.12 2.95 9.64
C VAL A 113 -7.86 3.73 9.31
N THR A 114 -7.02 3.98 10.30
CA THR A 114 -5.73 4.67 10.11
C THR A 114 -4.59 3.71 10.42
N VAL A 115 -3.54 3.75 9.60
CA VAL A 115 -2.29 3.02 9.83
C VAL A 115 -1.13 3.97 9.64
N SER A 116 -0.17 3.91 10.57
CA SER A 116 1.11 4.61 10.50
C SER A 116 2.21 3.63 10.89
N ILE A 117 3.26 3.57 10.08
CA ILE A 117 4.37 2.65 10.24
C ILE A 117 5.64 3.50 10.23
N THR A 118 6.50 3.25 11.21
CA THR A 118 7.85 3.80 11.28
C THR A 118 8.82 2.65 11.54
N GLN A 119 9.97 2.66 10.90
CA GLN A 119 11.01 1.67 11.13
C GLN A 119 12.40 2.29 11.16
N ASP A 120 13.29 1.67 11.91
CA ASP A 120 14.73 1.94 11.91
C ASP A 120 15.52 0.67 11.55
N SER A 121 16.81 0.61 11.89
CA SER A 121 17.65 -0.55 11.58
C SER A 121 17.35 -1.81 12.40
N SER A 122 16.52 -1.71 13.44
CA SER A 122 16.29 -2.76 14.43
C SER A 122 14.81 -3.09 14.62
N GLU A 123 13.93 -2.10 14.54
CA GLU A 123 12.52 -2.27 14.88
C GLU A 123 11.56 -1.61 13.90
N VAL A 124 10.35 -2.18 13.85
CA VAL A 124 9.18 -1.61 13.17
C VAL A 124 8.13 -1.32 14.23
N THR A 125 7.61 -0.10 14.22
CA THR A 125 6.46 0.30 15.04
C THR A 125 5.27 0.57 14.14
N VAL A 126 4.16 -0.13 14.41
CA VAL A 126 2.88 0.02 13.71
C VAL A 126 1.87 0.65 14.68
N ARG A 127 1.34 1.80 14.31
CA ARG A 127 0.26 2.50 15.01
C ARG A 127 -1.02 2.43 14.19
N THR A 128 -2.13 2.09 14.83
CA THR A 128 -3.41 1.96 14.15
C THR A 128 -4.53 2.65 14.93
N ASP A 129 -5.50 3.22 14.22
CA ASP A 129 -6.79 3.63 14.78
C ASP A 129 -7.90 2.82 14.11
N VAL A 130 -8.59 1.99 14.89
CA VAL A 130 -9.58 1.01 14.41
C VAL A 130 -10.99 1.43 14.85
N PRO A 131 -11.99 1.42 13.97
CA PRO A 131 -13.34 1.80 14.34
C PRO A 131 -14.00 0.78 15.29
N GLU A 132 -14.80 1.25 16.26
CA GLU A 132 -15.48 0.42 17.27
C GLU A 132 -16.36 -0.70 16.71
N LYS A 133 -16.85 -0.53 15.48
CA LYS A 133 -17.78 -1.46 14.82
C LYS A 133 -17.09 -2.55 13.99
N ALA A 134 -15.77 -2.69 14.11
CA ALA A 134 -14.98 -3.69 13.40
C ALA A 134 -14.11 -4.50 14.36
N ASN A 135 -13.97 -5.80 14.06
CA ASN A 135 -12.90 -6.60 14.65
C ASN A 135 -11.62 -6.34 13.86
N ALA A 136 -10.46 -6.26 14.51
CA ALA A 136 -9.21 -6.06 13.80
C ALA A 136 -8.05 -6.88 14.39
N LYS A 137 -7.11 -7.23 13.51
CA LYS A 137 -5.83 -7.80 13.90
C LYS A 137 -4.70 -7.22 13.05
N LEU A 138 -3.52 -7.11 13.65
CA LEU A 138 -2.27 -6.88 12.94
C LEU A 138 -1.60 -8.23 12.68
N VAL A 139 -1.09 -8.43 11.47
CA VAL A 139 -0.17 -9.52 11.14
C VAL A 139 1.16 -8.88 10.76
N LEU A 140 2.18 -9.12 11.58
CA LEU A 140 3.52 -8.57 11.37
C LEU A 140 4.53 -9.70 11.54
N TYR A 141 5.35 -9.93 10.51
CA TYR A 141 6.35 -11.01 10.49
C TYR A 141 5.77 -12.39 10.86
N GLY A 142 4.57 -12.69 10.36
CA GLY A 142 3.86 -13.95 10.64
C GLY A 142 3.24 -14.05 12.04
N THR A 143 3.42 -13.05 12.90
CA THR A 143 2.82 -12.99 14.23
C THR A 143 1.50 -12.23 14.18
N GLU A 144 0.45 -12.80 14.77
CA GLU A 144 -0.86 -12.15 14.88
C GLU A 144 -1.01 -11.41 16.22
N TYR A 145 -1.47 -10.17 16.15
CA TYR A 145 -1.77 -9.33 17.29
C TYR A 145 -3.24 -8.89 17.21
N PRO A 146 -4.10 -9.29 18.15
CA PRO A 146 -5.44 -8.73 18.27
C PRO A 146 -5.36 -7.22 18.51
N LEU A 147 -6.22 -6.45 17.84
CA LEU A 147 -6.31 -5.00 18.02
C LEU A 147 -7.61 -4.64 18.73
N CYS A 148 -7.52 -3.67 19.64
CA CYS A 148 -8.67 -3.05 20.28
C CYS A 148 -9.27 -1.96 19.37
N ALA A 149 -10.53 -1.60 19.63
CA ALA A 149 -11.09 -0.38 19.07
C ALA A 149 -10.30 0.86 19.53
N GLY A 150 -10.21 1.86 18.67
CA GLY A 150 -9.40 3.06 18.88
C GLY A 150 -7.91 2.81 18.61
N ARG A 151 -7.06 3.47 19.40
CA ARG A 151 -5.62 3.51 19.16
C ARG A 151 -4.90 2.26 19.66
N ASN A 152 -4.03 1.73 18.81
CA ASN A 152 -3.12 0.63 19.12
C ASN A 152 -1.70 0.99 18.68
N GLU A 153 -0.70 0.44 19.37
CA GLU A 153 0.71 0.60 19.04
C GLU A 153 1.43 -0.73 19.31
N ILE A 154 2.10 -1.26 18.30
CA ILE A 154 2.83 -2.53 18.37
C ILE A 154 4.21 -2.32 17.76
N THR A 155 5.24 -2.76 18.49
CA THR A 155 6.64 -2.71 18.05
C THR A 155 7.20 -4.13 17.98
N ALA A 156 7.88 -4.45 16.88
CA ALA A 156 8.54 -5.74 16.67
C ALA A 156 9.95 -5.53 16.10
N GLN A 157 10.86 -6.44 16.41
CA GLN A 157 12.19 -6.46 15.81
C GLN A 157 12.11 -6.89 14.34
N ILE A 158 12.96 -6.29 13.49
CA ILE A 158 13.07 -6.65 12.07
C ILE A 158 13.64 -8.07 11.96
N GLN A 159 13.10 -8.84 11.01
CA GLN A 159 13.52 -10.22 10.69
C GLN A 159 14.38 -10.27 9.43
#